data_AF-A0A7Y2DRM9-F1
#
_entry.id   AF-A0A7Y2DRM9-F1
#
_cell.length_a   1.000
_cell.length_b   1.000
_cell.length_c   1.000
_cell.angle_alpha   90.00
_cell.angle_beta   90.00
_cell.angle_gamma   90.00
#
_symmetry.space_group_name_H-M   'P 1'
#
loop_
_entity.id
_entity.type
_entity.pdbx_description
1 polymer ?
#
loop_
_entity_poly.entity_id
_entity_poly.type
_entity_poly.pdbx_seq_one_letter_code
_entity_poly.pdbx_strand_id
1 'polypeptide(L)'
;MKCTEVKEKLESFFDGETRSSENDGINSHLVNCDTCRADLESLKRIRKTMKRVLPISAPASLDSKVLGAFHTRQFKNQTTSGIVEQKKTGWFGIPKLAFAGALLLLVLFSALAFQAGRISAGNVQASAPNTIEKSVQDAAPAVPEISGNEGAKAIETK
;
A
#
# COMPACT_ATOMS: atom_id res chain seq x y z
N MET A 1 -7.76 -15.84 33.95
CA MET A 1 -7.74 -17.23 33.45
C MET A 1 -7.88 -18.19 34.62
N LYS A 2 -8.50 -19.33 34.39
CA LYS A 2 -8.66 -20.38 35.41
C LYS A 2 -7.40 -21.25 35.47
N CYS A 3 -7.15 -21.90 36.61
CA CYS A 3 -5.99 -22.79 36.76
C CYS A 3 -6.00 -23.93 35.72
N THR A 4 -7.18 -24.46 35.40
CA THR A 4 -7.33 -25.54 34.39
C THR A 4 -6.84 -25.10 33.01
N GLU A 5 -7.27 -23.92 32.55
CA GLU A 5 -6.87 -23.33 31.27
C GLU A 5 -5.36 -23.08 31.22
N VAL A 6 -4.77 -22.62 32.34
CA VAL A 6 -3.33 -22.37 32.41
C VAL A 6 -2.55 -23.67 32.40
N LYS A 7 -3.01 -24.70 33.12
CA LYS A 7 -2.36 -26.02 33.15
C LYS A 7 -2.34 -26.68 31.77
N GLU A 8 -3.45 -26.61 31.03
CA GLU A 8 -3.54 -27.14 29.66
C GLU A 8 -2.56 -26.46 28.70
N LYS A 9 -2.25 -25.18 28.93
CA LYS A 9 -1.35 -24.40 28.07
C LYS A 9 0.07 -24.26 28.62
N LEU A 10 0.37 -24.84 29.79
CA LEU A 10 1.59 -24.54 30.53
C LEU A 10 2.84 -25.07 29.82
N GLU A 11 2.74 -26.23 29.18
CA GLU A 11 3.84 -26.83 28.39
C GLU A 11 4.10 -26.02 27.12
N SER A 12 3.06 -25.71 26.33
CA SER A 12 3.18 -24.84 25.16
C SER A 12 3.73 -23.46 25.52
N PHE A 13 3.30 -22.91 26.66
CA PHE A 13 3.84 -21.65 27.19
C PHE A 13 5.33 -21.77 27.55
N PHE A 14 5.72 -22.88 28.17
CA PHE A 14 7.10 -23.16 28.56
C PHE A 14 8.05 -23.34 27.37
N ASP A 15 7.53 -23.83 26.24
CA ASP A 15 8.27 -23.98 24.98
C ASP A 15 8.18 -22.74 24.08
N GLY A 16 7.36 -21.75 24.45
CA GLY A 16 7.22 -20.48 23.73
C GLY A 16 6.27 -20.54 22.53
N GLU A 17 5.37 -21.53 22.49
CA GLU A 17 4.44 -21.80 21.40
C GLU A 17 3.07 -21.12 21.56
N THR A 18 2.85 -20.43 22.69
CA THR A 18 1.62 -19.67 22.96
C THR A 18 1.64 -18.28 22.33
N ARG A 19 0.45 -17.77 21.95
CA ARG A 19 0.33 -16.45 21.34
C ARG A 19 0.58 -15.34 22.36
N SER A 20 1.01 -14.16 21.90
CA SER A 20 1.28 -13.01 22.78
C SER A 20 0.10 -12.66 23.69
N SER A 21 -1.13 -12.70 23.16
CA SER A 21 -2.34 -12.41 23.93
C SER A 21 -2.62 -13.43 25.05
N GLU A 22 -2.15 -14.66 24.90
CA GLU A 22 -2.30 -15.73 25.89
C GLU A 22 -1.18 -15.64 26.94
N ASN A 23 0.03 -15.23 26.52
CA ASN A 23 1.17 -15.06 27.40
C ASN A 23 0.89 -14.09 28.54
N ASP A 24 0.24 -12.96 28.25
CA ASP A 24 -0.08 -11.95 29.27
C ASP A 24 -1.03 -12.52 30.34
N GLY A 25 -2.05 -13.28 29.91
CA GLY A 25 -2.99 -13.93 30.81
C GLY A 25 -2.35 -15.01 31.67
N ILE A 26 -1.47 -15.83 31.08
CA ILE A 26 -0.72 -16.88 31.78
C ILE A 26 0.26 -16.24 32.78
N ASN A 27 1.03 -15.23 32.36
CA ASN A 27 1.97 -14.51 33.24
C ASN A 27 1.25 -13.88 34.44
N SER A 28 0.14 -13.19 34.20
CA SER A 28 -0.68 -12.59 35.27
C SER A 28 -1.19 -13.66 36.26
N HIS A 29 -1.58 -14.83 35.76
CA HIS A 29 -1.99 -15.95 36.62
C HIS A 29 -0.82 -16.49 37.46
N LEU A 30 0.36 -16.68 36.86
CA LEU A 30 1.55 -17.22 37.55
C LEU A 30 2.07 -16.32 38.69
N VAL A 31 1.80 -15.01 38.62
CA VAL A 31 2.10 -14.07 39.72
C VAL A 31 1.29 -14.42 40.97
N ASN A 32 0.03 -14.79 40.80
CA ASN A 32 -0.93 -14.93 41.90
C ASN A 32 -1.25 -16.39 42.27
N CYS A 33 -0.78 -17.37 41.50
CA CYS A 33 -1.09 -18.78 41.69
C CYS A 33 0.17 -19.62 41.94
N ASP A 34 0.38 -19.98 43.20
CA ASP A 34 1.54 -20.76 43.63
C ASP A 34 1.57 -22.17 43.02
N THR A 35 0.39 -22.78 42.82
CA THR A 35 0.30 -24.14 42.27
C THR A 35 0.76 -24.20 40.82
N CYS A 36 0.25 -23.32 39.95
CA CYS A 36 0.69 -23.24 38.55
C CYS A 36 2.16 -22.81 38.44
N ARG A 37 2.66 -21.98 39.37
CA ARG A 37 4.07 -21.63 39.43
C ARG A 37 4.95 -22.83 39.81
N ALA A 38 4.53 -23.66 40.76
CA ALA A 38 5.23 -24.88 41.13
C ALA A 38 5.28 -25.89 39.98
N ASP A 39 4.19 -26.02 39.21
CA ASP A 39 4.14 -26.85 38.00
C ASP A 39 5.18 -26.36 36.96
N LEU A 40 5.22 -25.05 36.69
CA LEU A 40 6.19 -24.45 35.77
C LEU A 40 7.65 -24.64 36.23
N GLU A 41 7.91 -24.49 37.53
CA GLU A 41 9.23 -24.74 38.10
C GLU A 41 9.66 -26.21 37.98
N SER A 42 8.70 -27.14 38.05
CA SER A 42 8.98 -28.56 37.83
C SER A 42 9.43 -28.83 36.40
N LEU A 43 8.77 -28.23 35.40
CA LEU A 43 9.19 -28.29 33.99
C LEU A 43 10.61 -27.72 33.79
N LYS A 44 10.91 -26.56 34.40
CA LYS A 44 12.25 -25.94 34.36
C LYS A 44 13.31 -26.87 34.96
N ARG A 45 13.02 -27.53 36.08
CA ARG A 45 13.94 -28.48 36.73
C ARG A 45 14.23 -29.66 35.82
N ILE A 46 13.21 -30.24 35.19
CA ILE A 46 13.37 -31.35 34.23
C ILE A 46 14.29 -30.92 33.09
N ARG A 47 14.01 -29.78 32.43
CA ARG A 47 14.85 -29.24 31.33
C ARG A 47 16.30 -29.02 31.78
N LYS A 48 16.52 -28.50 32.99
CA LYS A 48 17.86 -28.29 33.56
C LYS A 48 18.58 -29.61 33.82
N THR A 49 17.90 -30.61 34.36
CA THR A 49 18.47 -31.94 34.60
C THR A 49 18.82 -32.62 33.28
N MET A 50 17.94 -32.60 32.28
CA MET A 50 18.22 -33.16 30.95
C MET A 50 19.47 -32.53 30.32
N LYS A 51 19.58 -31.19 30.34
CA LYS A 51 20.77 -30.48 29.84
C LYS A 51 22.07 -30.88 30.56
N ARG A 52 21.99 -31.24 31.83
CA ARG A 52 23.15 -31.67 32.62
C ARG A 52 23.55 -33.10 32.33
N VAL A 53 22.58 -34.01 32.24
CA VAL A 53 22.83 -35.45 32.09
C VAL A 53 23.21 -35.81 30.65
N LEU A 54 22.65 -35.11 29.66
CA LEU A 54 22.97 -35.28 28.24
C LEU A 54 23.70 -34.05 27.69
N PRO A 55 25.01 -33.89 27.98
CA PRO A 55 25.81 -32.86 27.32
C PRO A 55 26.01 -33.24 25.85
N ILE A 56 25.13 -32.74 24.99
CA ILE A 56 25.28 -32.87 23.54
C ILE A 56 26.25 -31.77 23.08
N SER A 57 27.48 -32.17 22.72
CA SER A 57 28.41 -31.26 22.07
C SER A 57 28.05 -31.12 20.61
N ALA A 58 27.99 -29.89 20.11
CA ALA A 58 27.94 -29.65 18.68
C ALA A 58 29.26 -30.11 18.03
N PRO A 59 29.24 -30.64 16.79
CA PRO A 59 30.46 -30.89 16.03
C PRO A 59 31.20 -29.57 15.72
N ALA A 60 32.53 -29.59 15.81
CA ALA A 60 33.38 -28.40 15.64
C ALA A 60 33.20 -27.67 14.28
N SER A 61 32.72 -28.39 13.26
CA SER A 61 32.40 -27.80 11.95
C SER A 61 31.17 -26.89 11.95
N LEU A 62 30.30 -26.96 12.95
CA LEU A 62 29.16 -26.05 13.08
C LEU A 62 29.59 -24.69 13.60
N ASP A 63 30.56 -24.61 14.50
CA ASP A 63 31.02 -23.33 15.06
C ASP A 63 31.55 -22.40 13.97
N SER A 64 32.40 -22.92 13.08
CA SER A 64 32.93 -22.14 11.94
C SER A 64 31.83 -21.71 10.96
N LYS A 65 30.82 -22.56 10.72
CA LYS A 65 29.66 -22.22 9.88
C LYS A 65 28.79 -21.14 10.51
N VAL A 66 28.50 -21.23 11.81
CA VAL A 66 27.68 -20.27 12.55
C VAL A 66 28.39 -18.92 12.62
N LEU A 67 29.68 -18.90 12.96
CA LEU A 67 30.50 -17.68 12.98
C LEU A 67 30.59 -17.04 11.59
N GLY A 68 30.85 -17.82 10.54
CA GLY A 68 30.87 -17.33 9.17
C GLY A 68 29.54 -16.72 8.72
N ALA A 69 28.42 -17.37 9.05
CA ALA A 69 27.08 -16.86 8.75
C ALA A 69 26.77 -15.56 9.52
N PHE A 70 27.20 -15.47 10.79
CA PHE A 70 27.01 -14.28 11.62
C PHE A 70 27.78 -13.07 11.05
N HIS A 71 29.06 -13.23 10.73
CA HIS A 71 29.87 -12.18 10.09
C HIS A 71 29.26 -11.72 8.76
N THR A 72 28.86 -12.65 7.91
CA THR A 72 28.25 -12.32 6.60
C THR A 72 27.00 -11.44 6.76
N ARG A 73 26.16 -11.69 7.76
CA ARG A 73 24.96 -10.89 8.04
C ARG A 73 25.28 -9.52 8.64
N GLN A 74 26.25 -9.43 9.55
CA GLN A 74 26.63 -8.16 10.14
C GLN A 74 27.33 -7.22 9.16
N PHE A 75 28.25 -7.73 8.34
CA PHE A 75 28.94 -6.90 7.34
C PHE A 75 28.00 -6.41 6.24
N LYS A 76 27.03 -7.22 5.81
CA LYS A 76 26.01 -6.79 4.83
C LYS A 76 25.11 -5.67 5.37
N ASN A 77 24.82 -5.67 6.67
CA ASN A 77 24.01 -4.63 7.31
C ASN A 77 24.82 -3.38 7.71
N GLN A 78 26.14 -3.50 7.89
CA GLN A 78 27.02 -2.35 8.16
C GLN A 78 27.43 -1.60 6.89
N THR A 79 27.73 -2.29 5.78
CA THR A 79 28.12 -1.62 4.52
C THR A 79 26.96 -0.96 3.79
N THR A 80 25.72 -1.20 4.20
CA THR A 80 24.51 -0.50 3.71
C THR A 80 24.06 0.64 4.61
N SER A 81 24.78 0.92 5.71
CA SER A 81 24.60 2.14 6.50
C SER A 81 25.38 3.35 5.95
N GLY A 82 26.13 3.16 4.85
CA GLY A 82 26.65 4.26 4.03
C GLY A 82 25.68 4.56 2.91
N ILE A 83 24.85 5.60 3.10
CA ILE A 83 24.14 6.35 2.05
C ILE A 83 23.69 5.45 0.87
N VAL A 84 22.72 4.56 1.09
CA VAL A 84 21.82 4.24 -0.01
C VAL A 84 20.96 5.47 -0.20
N GLU A 85 21.47 6.40 -1.00
CA GLU A 85 20.68 7.46 -1.62
C GLU A 85 19.57 6.72 -2.36
N GLN A 86 18.44 6.55 -1.68
CA GLN A 86 17.21 6.08 -2.29
C GLN A 86 16.85 7.14 -3.30
N LYS A 87 17.38 7.00 -4.51
CA LYS A 87 16.93 7.68 -5.69
C LYS A 87 15.52 7.16 -5.91
N LYS A 88 14.56 7.80 -5.21
CA LYS A 88 13.15 7.78 -5.54
C LYS A 88 13.06 8.45 -6.90
N THR A 89 13.37 7.71 -7.95
CA THR A 89 12.80 7.94 -9.27
C THR A 89 11.33 7.55 -9.18
N GLY A 90 10.58 8.31 -8.39
CA GLY A 90 9.16 8.46 -8.61
C GLY A 90 9.01 9.21 -9.94
N TRP A 91 8.10 8.73 -10.78
CA TRP A 91 7.77 9.26 -12.11
C TRP A 91 7.50 10.79 -12.14
N PHE A 92 7.27 11.43 -10.99
CA PHE A 92 6.96 12.86 -10.89
C PHE A 92 8.06 13.69 -10.19
N GLY A 93 9.33 13.39 -10.45
CA GLY A 93 10.47 14.18 -10.00
C GLY A 93 10.76 15.39 -10.91
N ILE A 94 9.78 16.27 -11.14
CA ILE A 94 10.03 17.50 -11.91
C ILE A 94 10.65 18.54 -10.94
N PRO A 95 11.88 19.03 -11.19
CA PRO A 95 12.48 20.06 -10.35
C PRO A 95 11.67 21.35 -10.43
N LYS A 96 11.46 22.02 -9.29
CA LYS A 96 10.61 23.22 -9.13
C LYS A 96 10.89 24.34 -10.15
N LEU A 97 12.06 24.35 -10.77
CA LEU A 97 12.46 25.31 -11.81
C LEU A 97 11.72 25.10 -13.15
N ALA A 98 11.36 23.87 -13.51
CA ALA A 98 10.66 23.58 -14.77
C ALA A 98 9.19 24.04 -14.76
N PHE A 99 8.54 24.01 -13.59
CA PHE A 99 7.17 24.52 -13.43
C PHE A 99 7.07 26.03 -13.60
N ALA A 100 8.07 26.78 -13.10
CA ALA A 100 8.12 28.23 -13.27
C ALA A 100 8.30 28.63 -14.75
N GLY A 101 9.15 27.90 -15.50
CA GLY A 101 9.33 28.13 -16.93
C GLY A 101 8.07 27.85 -17.74
N ALA A 102 7.36 26.75 -17.46
CA ALA A 102 6.11 26.42 -18.14
C ALA A 102 5.00 27.44 -17.89
N LEU A 103 4.84 27.91 -16.64
CA LEU A 103 3.89 28.98 -16.31
C LEU A 103 4.23 30.29 -17.01
N LEU A 104 5.51 30.66 -17.07
CA LEU A 104 5.96 31.88 -17.74
C LEU A 104 5.73 31.81 -19.26
N LEU A 105 5.96 30.66 -19.88
CA LEU A 105 5.63 30.43 -21.29
C LEU A 105 4.12 30.52 -21.55
N LEU A 106 3.29 29.95 -20.67
CA LEU A 106 1.83 30.00 -20.81
C LEU A 106 1.31 31.44 -20.70
N VAL A 107 1.84 32.21 -19.75
CA VAL A 107 1.53 33.64 -19.61
C VAL A 107 1.96 34.43 -20.85
N LEU A 108 3.18 34.22 -21.36
CA LEU A 108 3.65 34.86 -22.59
C LEU A 108 2.79 34.51 -23.81
N PHE A 109 2.42 33.23 -23.97
CA PHE A 109 1.58 32.78 -25.09
C PHE A 109 0.18 33.40 -25.01
N SER A 110 -0.41 33.46 -23.81
CA SER A 110 -1.71 34.09 -23.59
C SER A 110 -1.70 35.59 -23.88
N ALA A 111 -0.63 36.30 -23.48
CA ALA A 111 -0.45 37.71 -23.77
C ALA A 111 -0.27 37.97 -25.27
N LEU A 112 0.49 37.13 -25.96
CA LEU A 112 0.71 37.23 -27.41
C LEU A 112 -0.59 36.97 -28.19
N ALA A 113 -1.36 35.95 -27.82
CA ALA A 113 -2.66 35.66 -28.42
C ALA A 113 -3.66 36.80 -28.19
N PHE A 114 -3.66 37.43 -27.00
CA PHE A 114 -4.52 38.57 -26.70
C PHE A 114 -4.14 39.80 -27.55
N GLN A 115 -2.85 40.08 -27.73
CA GLN A 115 -2.40 41.18 -28.59
C GLN A 115 -2.73 40.93 -30.06
N ALA A 116 -2.50 39.71 -30.56
CA ALA A 116 -2.89 39.32 -31.92
C ALA A 116 -4.41 39.42 -32.12
N GLY A 117 -5.20 39.04 -31.12
CA GLY A 117 -6.67 39.20 -31.13
C GLY A 117 -7.10 40.67 -31.17
N ARG A 118 -6.45 41.58 -30.43
CA ARG A 118 -6.74 43.02 -30.53
C ARG A 118 -6.37 43.61 -31.89
N ILE A 119 -5.28 43.14 -32.51
CA ILE A 119 -4.89 43.55 -33.86
C ILE A 119 -5.89 43.04 -34.90
N SER A 120 -6.41 41.81 -34.72
CA SER A 120 -7.40 41.24 -35.63
C SER A 120 -8.80 41.86 -35.47
N ALA A 121 -9.15 42.37 -34.28
CA ALA A 121 -10.39 43.11 -34.05
C ALA A 121 -10.39 44.51 -34.72
N GLY A 122 -9.22 45.03 -35.12
CA GLY A 122 -9.09 46.31 -35.83
C GLY A 122 -9.46 46.26 -37.32
N ASN A 123 -9.61 45.07 -37.91
CA ASN A 123 -9.86 44.89 -39.35
C ASN A 123 -11.26 44.35 -39.68
N VAL A 124 -12.26 44.57 -38.83
CA VAL A 124 -13.67 44.39 -39.22
C VAL A 124 -14.14 45.67 -39.90
N GLN A 125 -13.74 45.82 -41.16
CA GLN A 125 -14.32 46.81 -42.05
C GLN A 125 -15.75 46.35 -42.38
N ALA A 126 -16.71 47.19 -42.01
CA ALA A 126 -18.12 46.97 -42.24
C ALA A 126 -18.41 46.83 -43.74
N SER A 127 -18.73 45.61 -44.18
CA SER A 127 -19.35 45.36 -45.46
C SER A 127 -20.87 45.55 -45.29
N ALA A 128 -21.40 46.59 -45.92
CA ALA A 128 -22.80 46.95 -45.95
C ALA A 128 -23.70 45.82 -46.51
N PRO A 129 -24.98 45.75 -46.12
CA PRO A 129 -25.92 44.78 -46.67
C PRO A 129 -26.50 45.31 -47.99
N ASN A 130 -26.24 44.62 -49.10
CA ASN A 130 -27.00 44.80 -50.33
C ASN A 130 -27.73 43.49 -50.67
N THR A 131 -29.03 43.53 -50.45
CA THR A 131 -30.13 43.04 -51.31
C THR A 131 -29.71 42.38 -52.63
N ILE A 132 -30.05 41.09 -52.82
CA ILE A 132 -30.70 40.46 -54.00
C ILE A 132 -31.29 39.12 -53.47
N GLU A 133 -32.60 38.97 -53.23
CA GLU A 133 -33.64 38.49 -54.15
C GLU A 133 -33.32 37.19 -54.96
N LYS A 134 -34.36 36.36 -55.12
CA LYS A 134 -34.54 35.25 -56.08
C LYS A 134 -34.25 33.80 -55.65
N SER A 135 -35.37 33.12 -55.33
CA SER A 135 -35.87 31.86 -55.91
C SER A 135 -35.02 30.58 -55.86
N VAL A 136 -35.64 29.51 -55.33
CA VAL A 136 -35.88 28.18 -55.94
C VAL A 136 -36.22 27.24 -54.76
N GLN A 137 -37.48 26.97 -54.44
CA GLN A 137 -38.40 25.99 -55.05
C GLN A 137 -37.95 24.53 -54.91
N ASP A 138 -38.85 23.73 -54.30
CA ASP A 138 -39.02 22.28 -54.37
C ASP A 138 -38.09 21.36 -53.54
N ALA A 139 -38.65 20.80 -52.47
CA ALA A 139 -38.81 19.34 -52.29
C ALA A 139 -39.44 19.02 -50.91
N ALA A 140 -40.72 18.65 -50.92
CA ALA A 140 -41.31 17.72 -49.95
C ALA A 140 -41.21 16.28 -50.53
N PRO A 141 -41.66 15.19 -49.86
CA PRO A 141 -42.14 15.01 -48.48
C PRO A 141 -41.53 13.76 -47.79
N ALA A 142 -42.00 13.46 -46.56
CA ALA A 142 -42.41 12.12 -46.06
C ALA A 142 -41.94 11.77 -44.63
N VAL A 143 -42.94 11.42 -43.81
CA VAL A 143 -42.97 10.89 -42.43
C VAL A 143 -42.96 9.35 -42.50
N PRO A 144 -42.42 8.53 -41.55
CA PRO A 144 -43.09 8.11 -40.29
C PRO A 144 -42.13 7.90 -39.09
N GLU A 145 -42.48 8.17 -37.82
CA GLU A 145 -43.38 7.43 -36.92
C GLU A 145 -42.96 5.97 -36.65
N ILE A 146 -42.28 5.70 -35.51
CA ILE A 146 -42.11 4.36 -34.94
C ILE A 146 -42.24 4.40 -33.41
N SER A 147 -43.44 4.02 -32.96
CA SER A 147 -43.81 3.16 -31.82
C SER A 147 -42.70 2.69 -30.87
N GLY A 148 -42.90 2.95 -29.57
CA GLY A 148 -42.19 2.30 -28.46
C GLY A 148 -42.91 1.02 -28.02
N ASN A 149 -42.15 -0.06 -27.87
CA ASN A 149 -42.59 -1.34 -27.34
C ASN A 149 -41.90 -1.66 -25.99
N GLU A 150 -42.73 -2.16 -25.06
CA GLU A 150 -42.57 -3.39 -24.25
C GLU A 150 -41.14 -3.74 -23.77
N GLY A 151 -40.81 -3.81 -22.48
CA GLY A 151 -41.49 -4.56 -21.43
C GLY A 151 -40.80 -5.93 -21.23
N ALA A 152 -40.08 -6.14 -20.11
CA ALA A 152 -39.69 -7.43 -19.50
C ALA A 152 -38.51 -7.22 -18.52
N LYS A 153 -38.32 -7.93 -17.40
CA LYS A 153 -39.10 -8.88 -16.58
C LYS A 153 -38.18 -9.20 -15.38
N ALA A 154 -38.65 -9.05 -14.14
CA ALA A 154 -38.01 -9.59 -12.92
C ALA A 154 -38.03 -11.13 -12.99
N ILE A 155 -36.94 -11.88 -12.80
CA ILE A 155 -36.19 -12.22 -11.57
C ILE A 155 -37.08 -12.64 -10.40
N GLU A 156 -37.29 -13.95 -10.25
CA GLU A 156 -37.15 -14.62 -8.94
C GLU A 156 -36.90 -16.12 -9.13
N THR A 157 -35.75 -16.57 -8.64
CA THR A 157 -35.26 -17.95 -8.58
C THR A 157 -35.59 -18.56 -7.22
N LYS A 158 -36.03 -19.82 -7.24
CA LYS A 158 -36.18 -20.69 -6.07
C LYS A 158 -34.98 -21.62 -5.96
#